data_AF-A0A1Z9F5J1-F1
#
_entry.id   AF-A0A1Z9F5J1-F1
#
_cell.length_a   1.000
_cell.length_b   1.000
_cell.length_c   1.000
_cell.angle_alpha   90.00
_cell.angle_beta   90.00
_cell.angle_gamma   90.00
#
_symmetry.space_group_name_H-M   'P 1'
#
loop_
_entity.id
_entity.type
_entity.pdbx_description
1 polymer ?
#
loop_
_entity_poly.entity_id
_entity_poly.type
_entity_poly.pdbx_seq_one_letter_code
_entity_poly.pdbx_strand_id
1 'polypeptide(L)'
;MASFSDVEEFLSLENGLSTVSTVQVDGKILSSVVNCGLVPHPIDSSPCVAFVSGGSAARLKHIARGSEITVSVRRGWKWVAVSGKGNLYGPRTLSEDSDDESLRILLRDVFIAAGGTHENFDEYDQVMATERRVVVCISIDRIIGNT
;
A
#
# COMPACT_ATOMS: atom_id res chain seq x y z
N MET A 1 16.93 -14.63 9.38
CA MET A 1 16.37 -14.30 8.05
C MET A 1 15.12 -13.51 8.33
N ALA A 2 14.91 -12.36 7.69
CA ALA A 2 13.74 -11.53 7.98
C ALA A 2 12.44 -12.31 7.70
N SER A 3 11.43 -12.04 8.51
CA SER A 3 10.18 -12.78 8.62
C SER A 3 8.97 -11.86 8.54
N PHE A 4 7.77 -12.44 8.49
CA PHE A 4 6.52 -11.69 8.53
C PHE A 4 6.38 -10.86 9.82
N SER A 5 6.78 -11.42 10.97
CA SER A 5 6.75 -10.71 12.25
C SER A 5 7.66 -9.48 12.27
N ASP A 6 8.80 -9.52 11.57
CA ASP A 6 9.65 -8.33 11.45
C ASP A 6 8.96 -7.24 10.61
N VAL A 7 8.22 -7.62 9.56
CA VAL A 7 7.43 -6.67 8.74
C VAL A 7 6.37 -6.00 9.60
N GLU A 8 5.64 -6.77 10.41
CA GLU A 8 4.62 -6.28 11.33
C GLU A 8 5.21 -5.31 12.36
N GLU A 9 6.30 -5.71 13.04
CA GLU A 9 6.99 -4.85 14.00
C GLU A 9 7.44 -3.53 13.36
N PHE A 10 8.09 -3.60 12.20
CA PHE A 10 8.61 -2.39 11.54
C PHE A 10 7.48 -1.46 11.11
N LEU A 11 6.40 -1.98 10.52
CA LEU A 11 5.26 -1.17 10.08
C LEU A 11 4.47 -0.55 11.24
N SER A 12 4.47 -1.18 12.43
CA SER A 12 3.84 -0.61 13.63
C SER A 12 4.54 0.66 14.15
N LEU A 13 5.80 0.87 13.75
CA LEU A 13 6.62 2.01 14.16
C LEU A 13 6.58 3.12 13.10
N GLU A 14 6.86 4.36 13.50
CA GLU A 14 6.91 5.54 12.60
C GLU A 14 5.71 5.65 11.64
N ASN A 15 4.50 5.27 12.08
CA ASN A 15 3.29 5.24 11.27
C ASN A 15 3.49 4.50 9.93
N GLY A 16 4.20 3.39 9.94
CA GLY A 16 4.44 2.61 8.74
C GLY A 16 5.24 3.33 7.65
N LEU A 17 5.99 4.39 7.98
CA LEU A 17 6.78 5.16 7.01
C LEU A 17 7.76 4.25 6.26
N SER A 18 7.58 4.22 4.94
CA SER A 18 8.20 3.24 4.06
C SER A 18 8.61 3.86 2.71
N THR A 19 9.62 3.28 2.08
CA THR A 19 9.97 3.58 0.68
C THR A 19 9.38 2.51 -0.22
N VAL A 20 8.61 2.93 -1.22
CA VAL A 20 8.09 2.04 -2.26
C VAL A 20 8.81 2.29 -3.57
N SER A 21 9.22 1.20 -4.22
CA SER A 21 9.92 1.20 -5.51
C SER A 21 9.12 0.42 -6.54
N THR A 22 9.01 0.99 -7.75
CA THR A 22 8.29 0.38 -8.90
C THR A 22 9.12 0.51 -10.17
N VAL A 23 8.92 -0.40 -11.13
CA VAL A 23 9.66 -0.41 -12.39
C VAL A 23 8.93 0.39 -13.47
N GLN A 24 9.61 1.36 -14.07
CA GLN A 24 9.11 2.19 -15.18
C GLN A 24 9.10 1.40 -16.51
N VAL A 25 8.47 1.96 -17.54
CA VAL A 25 8.40 1.28 -18.87
C VAL A 25 9.77 1.11 -19.52
N ASP A 26 10.69 2.04 -19.25
CA ASP A 26 12.07 2.02 -19.74
C ASP A 26 13.02 1.24 -18.82
N GLY A 27 12.50 0.52 -17.83
CA GLY A 27 13.27 -0.27 -16.87
C GLY A 27 13.88 0.52 -15.71
N LYS A 28 13.77 1.86 -15.69
CA LYS A 28 14.23 2.65 -14.54
C LYS A 28 13.37 2.39 -13.30
N ILE A 29 13.92 2.67 -12.13
CA ILE A 29 13.19 2.55 -10.86
C ILE A 29 12.64 3.91 -10.45
N LEU A 30 11.36 3.95 -10.08
CA LEU A 30 10.77 5.06 -9.34
C LEU A 30 10.70 4.67 -7.88
N SER A 31 11.40 5.42 -7.02
CA SER A 31 11.34 5.29 -5.56
C SER A 31 10.69 6.52 -4.94
N SER A 32 9.98 6.32 -3.84
CA SER A 32 9.15 7.37 -3.22
C SER A 32 8.63 6.90 -1.87
N VAL A 33 8.13 7.84 -1.07
CA VAL A 33 7.74 7.59 0.32
C VAL A 33 6.22 7.45 0.44
N VAL A 34 5.79 6.51 1.28
CA VAL A 34 4.39 6.25 1.64
C VAL A 34 4.31 5.79 3.09
N ASN A 35 3.13 5.85 3.68
CA ASN A 35 2.80 5.14 4.91
C ASN A 35 2.12 3.83 4.53
N CYS A 36 2.62 2.71 5.03
CA CYS A 36 2.11 1.37 4.75
C CYS A 36 1.54 0.72 6.02
N GLY A 37 0.55 -0.14 5.85
CA GLY A 37 0.03 -1.03 6.91
C GLY A 37 -0.07 -2.46 6.42
N LEU A 38 -0.28 -3.40 7.36
CA LEU A 38 -0.68 -4.76 7.05
C LEU A 38 -2.21 -4.85 7.09
N VAL A 39 -2.81 -5.41 6.04
CA VAL A 39 -4.26 -5.65 5.96
C VAL A 39 -4.52 -7.00 5.30
N PRO A 40 -5.68 -7.64 5.56
CA PRO A 40 -6.13 -8.75 4.75
C PRO A 40 -6.40 -8.26 3.31
N HIS A 41 -5.93 -9.01 2.33
CA HIS A 41 -6.19 -8.74 0.93
C HIS A 41 -7.70 -8.92 0.65
N PRO A 42 -8.35 -7.98 -0.06
CA PRO A 42 -9.82 -7.93 -0.11
C PRO A 42 -10.49 -9.07 -0.89
N ILE A 43 -9.73 -9.86 -1.67
CA ILE A 43 -10.26 -10.97 -2.47
C ILE A 43 -10.12 -12.33 -1.77
N ASP A 44 -8.97 -12.60 -1.16
CA ASP A 44 -8.61 -13.93 -0.64
C ASP A 44 -8.22 -13.91 0.85
N SER A 45 -8.30 -12.75 1.49
CA SER A 45 -7.94 -12.53 2.90
C SER A 45 -6.49 -12.86 3.25
N SER A 46 -5.62 -13.11 2.27
CA SER A 46 -4.19 -13.32 2.52
C SER A 46 -3.55 -12.03 3.07
N PRO A 47 -2.51 -12.11 3.93
CA PRO A 47 -1.87 -10.91 4.44
C PRO A 47 -1.15 -10.16 3.32
N CYS A 48 -1.39 -8.85 3.21
CA CYS A 48 -0.74 -7.98 2.23
C CYS A 48 -0.21 -6.70 2.89
N VAL A 49 0.85 -6.13 2.31
CA VAL A 49 1.29 -4.77 2.65
C VAL A 49 0.49 -3.80 1.79
N ALA A 50 -0.18 -2.84 2.41
CA ALA A 50 -1.03 -1.90 1.70
C ALA A 50 -0.71 -0.44 2.00
N PHE A 51 -0.98 0.43 1.03
CA PHE A 51 -0.91 1.88 1.20
C PHE A 51 -1.93 2.60 0.31
N VAL A 52 -2.27 3.84 0.67
CA VAL A 52 -3.11 4.73 -0.14
C VAL A 52 -2.24 5.62 -1.02
N SER A 53 -2.55 5.67 -2.32
CA SER A 53 -1.88 6.54 -3.29
C SER A 53 -2.80 7.61 -3.85
N GLY A 54 -2.21 8.74 -4.25
CA GLY A 54 -2.91 9.74 -5.08
C GLY A 54 -3.28 9.15 -6.44
N GLY A 55 -4.50 9.43 -6.92
CA GLY A 55 -5.00 8.85 -8.19
C GLY A 55 -4.20 9.20 -9.44
N SER A 56 -3.35 10.23 -9.38
CA SER A 56 -2.46 10.67 -10.46
C SER A 56 -1.01 10.18 -10.31
N ALA A 57 -0.68 9.43 -9.26
CA ALA A 57 0.69 9.01 -8.99
C ALA A 57 1.25 8.11 -10.11
N ALA A 58 2.46 8.43 -10.60
CA ALA A 58 3.09 7.70 -11.70
C ALA A 58 3.23 6.18 -11.42
N ARG A 59 3.46 5.81 -10.16
CA ARG A 59 3.54 4.40 -9.72
C ARG A 59 2.32 3.57 -10.14
N LEU A 60 1.12 4.16 -10.17
CA LEU A 60 -0.11 3.42 -10.44
C LEU A 60 -0.11 2.85 -11.86
N LYS A 61 0.48 3.58 -12.82
CA LYS A 61 0.65 3.11 -14.20
C LYS A 61 1.65 1.95 -14.28
N HIS A 62 2.68 1.95 -13.44
CA HIS A 62 3.66 0.86 -13.39
C HIS A 62 3.00 -0.41 -12.86
N ILE A 63 2.25 -0.27 -11.76
CA ILE A 63 1.56 -1.37 -11.09
C ILE A 63 0.47 -1.95 -11.98
N ALA A 64 -0.33 -1.11 -12.64
CA ALA A 64 -1.37 -1.55 -13.58
C ALA A 64 -0.80 -2.37 -14.76
N ARG A 65 0.47 -2.14 -15.14
CA ARG A 65 1.18 -2.95 -16.15
C ARG A 65 1.66 -4.30 -15.61
N GLY A 66 1.58 -4.53 -14.30
CA GLY A 66 2.09 -5.73 -13.62
C GLY A 66 3.56 -5.63 -13.20
N SER A 67 4.09 -4.41 -13.00
CA SER A 67 5.46 -4.23 -12.48
C SER A 67 5.63 -4.89 -11.11
N GLU A 68 6.81 -5.46 -10.85
CA GLU A 68 7.23 -5.79 -9.47
C GLU A 68 7.28 -4.52 -8.61
N ILE A 69 6.91 -4.71 -7.33
CA ILE A 69 6.92 -3.65 -6.32
C ILE A 69 7.79 -4.12 -5.17
N THR A 70 8.60 -3.22 -4.62
CA THR A 70 9.29 -3.44 -3.34
C THR A 70 8.90 -2.34 -2.38
N VAL A 71 8.43 -2.72 -1.19
CA VAL A 71 8.28 -1.83 -0.04
C VAL A 71 9.42 -2.12 0.93
N SER A 72 10.23 -1.11 1.21
CA SER A 72 11.32 -1.18 2.18
C SER A 72 11.00 -0.27 3.37
N VAL A 73 11.09 -0.85 4.56
CA VAL A 73 10.82 -0.21 5.85
C VAL A 73 12.11 -0.24 6.66
N ARG A 74 12.53 0.90 7.20
CA ARG A 74 13.82 1.02 7.91
C ARG A 74 13.68 1.70 9.27
N ARG A 75 14.34 1.14 10.28
CA ARG A 75 14.41 1.68 11.64
C ARG A 75 15.89 1.76 12.02
N GLY A 76 16.43 2.98 12.00
CA GLY A 76 17.88 3.19 12.03
C GLY A 76 18.58 2.46 10.88
N TRP A 77 19.55 1.60 11.21
CA TRP A 77 20.33 0.79 10.26
C TRP A 77 19.72 -0.58 9.95
N LYS A 78 18.67 -0.98 10.68
CA LYS A 78 17.93 -2.20 10.41
C LYS A 78 16.83 -1.92 9.38
N TRP A 79 16.55 -2.88 8.53
CA TRP A 79 15.50 -2.78 7.54
C TRP A 79 14.91 -4.13 7.19
N VAL A 80 13.65 -4.09 6.76
CA VAL A 80 12.94 -5.21 6.14
C VAL A 80 12.31 -4.70 4.84
N ALA A 81 12.29 -5.55 3.83
CA ALA A 81 11.62 -5.26 2.57
C ALA A 81 10.77 -6.43 2.12
N VAL A 82 9.58 -6.09 1.64
CA VAL A 82 8.63 -7.00 1.00
C VAL A 82 8.65 -6.72 -0.49
N SER A 83 8.71 -7.76 -1.31
CA SER A 83 8.52 -7.65 -2.76
C SER A 83 7.40 -8.58 -3.23
N GLY A 84 6.63 -8.10 -4.20
CA GLY A 84 5.57 -8.88 -4.85
C GLY A 84 4.77 -8.05 -5.84
N LYS A 85 3.65 -8.62 -6.30
CA LYS A 85 2.70 -7.96 -7.21
C LYS A 85 1.76 -7.03 -6.47
N GLY A 86 1.33 -5.95 -7.14
CA GLY A 86 0.35 -5.02 -6.60
C GLY A 86 -1.01 -5.13 -7.28
N ASN A 87 -2.06 -5.19 -6.47
CA ASN A 87 -3.45 -5.00 -6.87
C ASN A 87 -3.88 -3.56 -6.58
N LEU A 88 -4.65 -2.97 -7.50
CA LEU A 88 -5.12 -1.58 -7.39
C LEU A 88 -6.62 -1.56 -7.14
N TYR A 89 -7.06 -0.86 -6.09
CA TYR A 89 -8.47 -0.66 -5.78
C TYR A 89 -8.74 0.84 -5.70
N GLY A 90 -9.57 1.35 -6.59
CA GLY A 90 -9.88 2.77 -6.65
C GLY A 90 -11.01 3.03 -7.64
N PRO A 91 -11.53 4.26 -7.74
CA PRO A 91 -12.77 4.55 -8.47
C PRO A 91 -12.76 4.17 -9.95
N ARG A 92 -11.56 4.02 -10.54
CA ARG A 92 -11.37 3.63 -11.95
C ARG A 92 -11.11 2.13 -12.15
N THR A 93 -10.81 1.39 -11.08
CA THR A 93 -10.62 -0.08 -11.10
C THR A 93 -11.88 -0.82 -10.66
N LEU A 94 -12.80 -0.13 -10.00
CA LEU A 94 -14.17 -0.57 -9.77
C LEU A 94 -14.88 -0.72 -11.13
N SER A 95 -15.41 -1.92 -11.41
CA SER A 95 -16.41 -2.09 -12.48
C SER A 95 -17.64 -1.25 -12.16
N GLU A 96 -18.56 -1.01 -13.11
CA GLU A 96 -19.83 -0.31 -12.79
C GLU A 96 -20.61 -0.98 -11.63
N ASP A 97 -20.36 -2.28 -11.37
CA ASP A 97 -20.92 -3.08 -10.28
C ASP A 97 -20.14 -3.05 -8.96
N SER A 98 -19.00 -2.35 -8.90
CA SER A 98 -18.19 -2.32 -7.70
C SER A 98 -18.73 -1.30 -6.69
N ASP A 99 -18.92 -1.76 -5.47
CA ASP A 99 -19.54 -1.03 -4.39
C ASP A 99 -18.60 0.06 -3.82
N ASP A 100 -18.97 1.33 -4.02
CA ASP A 100 -18.26 2.50 -3.48
C ASP A 100 -18.08 2.41 -1.95
N GLU A 101 -19.01 1.75 -1.25
CA GLU A 101 -18.94 1.50 0.18
C GLU A 101 -17.78 0.56 0.54
N SER A 102 -17.58 -0.50 -0.23
CA SER A 102 -16.47 -1.44 -0.03
C SER A 102 -15.10 -0.77 -0.23
N LEU A 103 -14.96 0.11 -1.23
CA LEU A 103 -13.73 0.89 -1.42
C LEU A 103 -13.50 1.88 -0.26
N ARG A 104 -14.57 2.52 0.21
CA ARG A 104 -14.53 3.46 1.34
C ARG A 104 -14.03 2.78 2.61
N ILE A 105 -14.56 1.60 2.92
CA ILE A 105 -14.10 0.79 4.06
C ILE A 105 -12.63 0.42 3.89
N LEU A 106 -12.24 -0.09 2.72
CA LEU A 106 -10.85 -0.48 2.46
C LEU A 106 -9.86 0.69 2.59
N LEU A 107 -10.23 1.89 2.13
CA LEU A 107 -9.41 3.10 2.31
C LEU A 107 -9.18 3.42 3.79
N ARG A 108 -10.24 3.34 4.61
CA ARG A 108 -10.16 3.55 6.06
C ARG A 108 -9.30 2.48 6.73
N ASP A 109 -9.51 1.21 6.40
CA ASP A 109 -8.75 0.10 6.97
C ASP A 109 -7.25 0.26 6.72
N VAL A 110 -6.86 0.59 5.48
CA VAL A 110 -5.46 0.82 5.13
C VAL A 110 -4.91 2.07 5.81
N PHE A 111 -5.69 3.14 5.92
CA PHE A 111 -5.27 4.35 6.62
C PHE A 111 -4.99 4.09 8.10
N ILE A 112 -5.90 3.39 8.79
CA ILE A 112 -5.73 3.02 10.20
C ILE A 112 -4.53 2.08 10.35
N ALA A 113 -4.40 1.06 9.50
CA ALA A 113 -3.28 0.12 9.53
C ALA A 113 -1.92 0.80 9.27
N ALA A 114 -1.91 1.91 8.52
CA ALA A 114 -0.74 2.74 8.29
C ALA A 114 -0.50 3.79 9.39
N GLY A 115 -1.14 3.64 10.56
CA GLY A 115 -0.97 4.54 11.71
C GLY A 115 -1.69 5.88 11.58
N GLY A 116 -2.61 6.01 10.62
CA GLY A 116 -3.44 7.18 10.46
C GLY A 116 -4.52 7.25 11.54
N THR A 117 -4.72 8.44 12.10
CA THR A 117 -5.84 8.76 12.99
C THR A 117 -6.64 9.91 12.39
N HIS A 118 -7.97 9.84 12.46
CA HIS A 118 -8.85 10.91 11.99
C HIS A 118 -10.05 11.05 12.93
N GLU A 119 -10.39 12.29 13.29
CA GLU A 119 -11.53 12.57 14.18
C GLU A 119 -12.87 12.58 13.42
N ASN A 120 -12.83 12.87 12.12
CA ASN A 120 -14.01 12.93 11.25
C ASN A 120 -13.85 12.06 10.00
N PHE A 121 -14.31 10.81 10.06
CA PHE A 121 -14.17 9.91 8.92
C PHE A 121 -15.09 10.25 7.73
N ASP A 122 -16.08 11.12 7.88
CA ASP A 122 -16.93 11.55 6.75
C ASP A 122 -16.18 12.54 5.85
N GLU A 123 -15.44 13.49 6.46
CA GLU A 123 -14.55 14.39 5.73
C GLU A 123 -13.43 13.61 5.02
N TYR A 124 -12.84 12.63 5.73
CA TYR A 124 -11.83 11.75 5.15
C TYR A 124 -12.36 11.08 3.86
N ASP A 125 -13.55 10.48 3.90
CA ASP A 125 -14.15 9.82 2.75
C ASP A 125 -14.37 10.76 1.57
N GLN A 126 -14.85 11.99 1.84
CA GLN A 126 -15.05 13.01 0.80
C GLN A 126 -13.73 13.38 0.12
N VAL A 127 -12.66 13.56 0.89
CA VAL A 127 -11.33 13.85 0.35
C VAL A 127 -10.81 12.66 -0.47
N MET A 128 -10.93 11.43 0.05
CA MET A 128 -10.47 10.24 -0.67
C MET A 128 -11.17 10.08 -2.03
N ALA A 129 -12.48 10.30 -2.07
CA ALA A 129 -13.27 10.25 -3.29
C ALA A 129 -12.89 11.39 -4.27
N THR A 130 -12.81 12.63 -3.78
CA THR A 130 -12.48 13.81 -4.59
C THR A 130 -11.10 13.69 -5.23
N GLU A 131 -10.12 13.23 -4.46
CA GLU A 131 -8.75 13.04 -4.94
C GLU A 131 -8.53 11.71 -5.68
N ARG A 132 -9.61 10.93 -5.87
CA ARG A 132 -9.61 9.64 -6.56
C ARG A 132 -8.51 8.72 -6.03
N ARG A 133 -8.41 8.63 -4.71
CA ARG A 133 -7.37 7.86 -4.03
C ARG A 133 -7.50 6.38 -4.38
N VAL A 134 -6.35 5.72 -4.45
CA VAL A 134 -6.25 4.31 -4.86
C VAL A 134 -5.52 3.55 -3.77
N VAL A 135 -6.14 2.50 -3.26
CA VAL A 135 -5.49 1.50 -2.41
C VAL A 135 -4.62 0.61 -3.27
N VAL A 136 -3.39 0.41 -2.83
CA VAL A 136 -2.46 -0.54 -3.42
C VAL A 136 -2.25 -1.64 -2.40
N CYS A 137 -2.60 -2.89 -2.73
CA CYS A 137 -2.31 -4.07 -1.92
C CYS A 137 -1.18 -4.86 -2.58
N ILE A 138 -0.13 -5.19 -1.83
CA ILE A 138 1.06 -5.87 -2.34
C ILE A 138 1.15 -7.26 -1.73
N SER A 139 1.24 -8.28 -2.59
CA SER A 139 1.46 -9.66 -2.14
C SER A 139 2.84 -9.81 -1.48
N ILE A 140 2.93 -10.66 -0.47
CA ILE A 140 4.17 -10.92 0.27
C ILE A 140 4.88 -12.13 -0.35
N ASP A 141 5.44 -11.96 -1.54
CA ASP A 141 6.08 -13.06 -2.28
C ASP A 141 7.50 -13.34 -1.76
N ARG A 142 8.19 -12.28 -1.31
CA ARG A 142 9.54 -12.38 -0.75
C ARG A 142 9.76 -11.34 0.35
N ILE A 143 10.34 -11.79 1.45
CA ILE A 143 10.82 -10.94 2.55
C ILE A 143 12.36 -11.03 2.60
N ILE A 144 13.02 -9.87 2.67
CA ILE A 144 14.47 -9.75 2.86
C ILE A 144 14.76 -8.64 3.88
N GLY A 145 15.87 -8.72 4.61
CA GLY A 145 16.20 -7.69 5.60
C GLY A 145 17.37 -8.06 6.49
N ASN A 146 17.79 -7.10 7.31
CA ASN A 146 18.78 -7.23 8.38
C ASN A 146 18.18 -6.77 9.72
N THR A 147 17.21 -7.55 10.19
CA THR A 147 16.41 -7.24 11.37
C THR A 147 17.09 -7.69 12.67
#